data_AF-A0A960QBD5-F1
#
_entry.id   AF-A0A960QBD5-F1
#
_cell.length_a   1.000
_cell.length_b   1.000
_cell.length_c   1.000
_cell.angle_alpha   90.00
_cell.angle_beta   90.00
_cell.angle_gamma   90.00
#
_symmetry.space_group_name_H-M   'P 1'
#
loop_
_entity.id
_entity.type
_entity.pdbx_description
1 polymer ?
#
loop_
_entity_poly.entity_id
_entity_poly.type
_entity_poly.pdbx_seq_one_letter_code
_entity_poly.pdbx_strand_id
1 'polypeptide(L)'
;MSSVEHSTVVPPRPRRRWLRWLGRAVLVLVAVVVVALLAGGLWLRSQLRGSLPRVEGRVGVDGLEAPVSIARDDLGVVTVSGASRADVAYGLGFVHAQDRLWQM
;
A
#
# COMPACT_ATOMS: atom_id res chain seq x y z
N MET A 1 -21.14 -51.98 67.13
CA MET A 1 -21.80 -51.25 66.01
C MET A 1 -21.78 -49.77 66.38
N SER A 2 -21.41 -48.81 65.54
CA SER A 2 -21.61 -48.70 64.09
C SER A 2 -20.61 -47.71 63.47
N SER A 3 -20.06 -48.15 62.33
CA SER A 3 -19.61 -47.42 61.14
C SER A 3 -18.96 -46.03 61.30
N VAL A 4 -17.64 -46.01 61.11
CA VAL A 4 -16.88 -44.82 60.73
C VAL A 4 -17.11 -44.58 59.24
N GLU A 5 -17.90 -43.58 58.88
CA GLU A 5 -18.09 -43.16 57.48
C GLU A 5 -16.80 -42.53 56.92
N HIS A 6 -16.24 -43.17 55.88
CA HIS A 6 -15.14 -42.61 55.10
C HIS A 6 -15.71 -41.59 54.11
N SER A 7 -15.58 -40.29 54.41
CA SER A 7 -15.89 -39.23 53.45
C SER A 7 -14.80 -39.14 52.38
N THR A 8 -15.10 -39.56 51.16
CA THR A 8 -14.19 -39.41 50.01
C THR A 8 -14.29 -38.00 49.45
N VAL A 9 -13.21 -37.23 49.64
CA VAL A 9 -13.07 -35.88 49.06
C VAL A 9 -12.73 -36.00 47.58
N VAL A 10 -13.64 -35.61 46.69
CA VAL A 10 -13.38 -35.50 45.25
C VAL A 10 -12.52 -34.25 44.98
N PRO A 11 -11.31 -34.36 44.40
CA PRO A 11 -10.48 -33.20 44.15
C PRO A 11 -11.08 -32.31 43.04
N PRO A 12 -11.03 -30.98 43.17
CA PRO A 12 -11.50 -30.08 42.13
C PRO A 12 -10.62 -30.22 40.87
N ARG A 13 -11.25 -30.45 39.72
CA ARG A 13 -10.56 -30.47 38.41
C ARG A 13 -9.92 -29.08 38.17
N PRO A 14 -8.61 -28.97 37.94
CA PRO A 14 -7.97 -27.68 37.73
C PRO A 14 -8.56 -27.00 36.49
N ARG A 15 -9.25 -25.88 36.71
CA ARG A 15 -9.81 -25.04 35.65
C ARG A 15 -8.67 -24.58 34.74
N ARG A 16 -8.82 -24.85 33.44
CA ARG A 16 -7.89 -24.62 32.33
C ARG A 16 -7.47 -23.14 32.15
N ARG A 17 -6.80 -22.54 33.14
CA ARG A 17 -6.26 -21.17 33.08
C ARG A 17 -5.30 -21.01 31.90
N TRP A 18 -4.54 -22.06 31.58
CA TRP A 18 -3.59 -22.08 30.46
C TRP A 18 -4.26 -21.91 29.08
N LEU A 19 -5.48 -22.41 28.87
CA LEU A 19 -6.24 -22.19 27.63
C LEU A 19 -6.54 -20.71 27.38
N ARG A 20 -6.73 -19.92 28.44
CA ARG A 20 -6.98 -18.47 28.31
C ARG A 20 -5.72 -17.71 27.91
N TRP A 21 -4.57 -18.13 28.42
CA TRP A 21 -3.27 -17.58 28.01
C TRP A 21 -2.92 -17.99 26.58
N LEU A 22 -3.22 -19.23 26.18
CA LEU A 22 -3.06 -19.69 24.81
C LEU A 22 -3.96 -18.91 23.85
N GLY A 23 -5.23 -18.69 24.20
CA GLY A 23 -6.16 -17.88 23.41
C GLY A 23 -5.71 -16.42 23.26
N ARG A 24 -5.15 -15.82 24.31
CA ARG A 24 -4.55 -14.48 24.24
C ARG A 24 -3.31 -14.44 23.36
N ALA A 25 -2.44 -15.44 23.45
CA ALA A 25 -1.26 -15.54 22.60
C ALA A 25 -1.63 -15.65 21.12
N VAL A 26 -2.64 -16.46 20.80
CA VAL A 26 -3.17 -16.57 19.43
C VAL A 26 -3.78 -15.25 18.97
N LEU A 27 -4.56 -14.57 19.82
CA LEU A 27 -5.15 -13.27 19.49
C LEU A 27 -4.08 -12.22 19.18
N VAL A 28 -3.02 -12.15 19.99
CA VAL A 28 -1.89 -11.25 19.77
C VAL A 28 -1.17 -11.59 18.46
N LEU A 29 -0.93 -12.87 18.19
CA LEU A 29 -0.30 -13.32 16.95
C LEU A 29 -1.14 -12.90 15.73
N VAL A 30 -2.46 -13.10 15.77
CA VAL A 30 -3.36 -12.68 14.69
C VAL A 30 -3.34 -11.16 14.52
N ALA A 31 -3.38 -10.40 15.60
CA ALA A 31 -3.29 -8.94 15.55
C ALA A 31 -1.98 -8.47 14.89
N VAL A 32 -0.85 -9.07 15.27
CA VAL A 32 0.46 -8.77 14.66
C VAL A 32 0.48 -9.09 13.17
N VAL A 33 -0.05 -10.24 12.76
CA VAL A 33 -0.13 -10.61 11.34
C VAL A 33 -1.00 -9.62 10.57
N VAL A 34 -2.16 -9.22 11.09
CA VAL A 34 -3.03 -8.23 10.45
C VAL A 34 -2.32 -6.89 10.29
N VAL A 35 -1.65 -6.40 11.34
CA VAL A 35 -0.88 -5.15 11.27
C VAL A 35 0.24 -5.26 10.23
N ALA A 36 0.96 -6.37 10.18
CA ALA A 36 2.04 -6.59 9.22
C ALA A 36 1.52 -6.59 7.77
N LEU A 37 0.38 -7.23 7.52
CA LEU A 37 -0.27 -7.23 6.20
C LEU A 37 -0.75 -5.85 5.79
N LEU A 38 -1.35 -5.08 6.70
CA LEU A 38 -1.79 -3.70 6.43
C LEU A 38 -0.60 -2.80 6.14
N ALA A 39 0.46 -2.87 6.94
CA ALA A 39 1.69 -2.09 6.74
C ALA A 39 2.37 -2.47 5.42
N GLY A 40 2.50 -3.76 5.12
CA GLY A 40 3.05 -4.26 3.86
C GLY A 40 2.23 -3.84 2.64
N GLY A 41 0.90 -3.90 2.74
CA GLY A 41 -0.02 -3.47 1.69
C GLY A 41 0.06 -1.95 1.45
N LEU A 42 0.13 -1.15 2.50
CA LEU A 42 0.32 0.30 2.41
C LEU A 42 1.68 0.65 1.80
N TRP A 43 2.75 -0.03 2.23
CA TRP A 43 4.09 0.16 1.70
C TRP A 43 4.18 -0.21 0.22
N LEU A 44 3.65 -1.38 -0.17
CA LEU A 44 3.62 -1.80 -1.58
C LEU A 44 2.81 -0.83 -2.44
N ARG A 45 1.65 -0.38 -1.94
CA ARG A 45 0.84 0.65 -2.61
C ARG A 45 1.59 1.96 -2.77
N SER A 46 2.39 2.36 -1.76
CA SER A 46 3.20 3.58 -1.82
C SER A 46 4.35 3.47 -2.83
N GLN A 47 5.01 2.31 -2.90
CA GLN A 47 6.08 2.05 -3.87
C GLN A 47 5.54 2.00 -5.30
N LEU A 48 4.40 1.33 -5.49
CA LEU A 48 3.72 1.34 -6.79
C LEU A 48 3.35 2.77 -7.20
N ARG A 49 2.85 3.61 -6.28
CA ARG A 49 2.56 5.03 -6.55
C ARG A 49 3.78 5.90 -6.78
N GLY A 50 4.89 5.62 -6.10
CA GLY A 50 6.16 6.35 -6.26
C GLY A 50 6.81 6.11 -7.62
N SER A 51 6.55 4.96 -8.24
CA SER A 51 7.03 4.63 -9.58
C SER A 51 6.18 5.22 -10.71
N LEU A 52 5.01 5.81 -10.43
CA LEU A 52 4.24 6.48 -11.48
C LEU A 52 4.88 7.84 -11.78
N PRO A 53 5.09 8.18 -13.06
CA PRO A 53 5.52 9.51 -13.44
C PRO A 53 4.53 10.56 -12.94
N ARG A 54 5.05 11.71 -12.52
CA ARG A 54 4.22 12.83 -12.09
C ARG A 54 3.55 13.44 -13.33
N VAL A 55 2.30 13.05 -13.57
CA VAL A 55 1.49 13.48 -14.73
C VAL A 55 0.69 14.76 -14.48
N GLU A 56 0.70 15.26 -13.24
CA GLU A 56 -0.02 16.46 -12.84
C GLU A 56 0.91 17.49 -12.20
N GLY A 57 0.60 18.76 -12.44
CA GLY A 57 1.31 19.90 -11.85
C GLY A 57 2.15 20.67 -12.86
N ARG A 58 2.98 21.59 -12.35
CA ARG A 58 3.90 22.38 -13.15
C ARG A 58 5.32 21.89 -12.91
N VAL A 59 6.05 21.66 -13.99
CA VAL A 59 7.46 21.27 -13.96
C VAL A 59 8.25 22.34 -14.70
N GLY A 60 9.25 22.91 -14.04
CA GLY A 60 10.22 23.78 -14.71
C GLY A 60 11.22 22.91 -15.46
N VAL A 61 11.40 23.18 -16.75
CA VAL A 61 12.33 22.46 -17.62
C VAL A 61 13.16 23.47 -18.41
N ASP A 62 14.43 23.16 -18.60
CA ASP A 62 15.31 23.96 -19.44
C ASP A 62 15.05 23.64 -20.92
N GLY A 63 15.08 24.67 -21.78
CA GLY A 63 14.98 24.52 -23.23
C GLY A 63 13.59 24.76 -23.85
N LEU A 64 12.58 25.14 -23.06
CA LEU A 64 11.33 25.69 -23.59
C LEU A 64 11.43 27.20 -23.79
N GLU A 65 10.98 27.68 -24.95
CA GLU A 65 10.88 29.12 -25.24
C GLU A 65 9.59 29.71 -24.65
N ALA A 66 8.52 28.90 -24.60
CA ALA A 66 7.25 29.26 -23.99
C ALA A 66 6.64 28.08 -23.21
N PRO A 67 5.71 28.35 -22.28
CA PRO A 67 5.02 27.29 -21.54
C PRO A 67 4.28 26.32 -22.47
N VAL A 68 4.39 25.02 -22.17
CA VAL A 68 3.66 23.94 -22.85
C VAL A 68 2.63 23.35 -21.89
N SER A 69 1.42 23.16 -22.40
CA SER A 69 0.34 22.46 -21.70
C SER A 69 0.21 21.04 -22.23
N ILE A 70 0.15 20.07 -21.31
CA ILE A 70 -0.04 18.65 -21.60
C ILE A 70 -1.29 18.21 -20.86
N ALA A 71 -2.29 17.73 -21.60
CA ALA A 71 -3.53 17.17 -21.04
C ALA A 71 -3.67 15.71 -21.46
N ARG A 72 -4.18 14.88 -20.56
CA ARG A 72 -4.50 13.47 -20.82
C ARG A 72 -5.98 13.25 -20.53
N ASP A 73 -6.69 12.60 -21.44
CA ASP A 73 -8.07 12.19 -21.19
C ASP A 73 -8.13 10.85 -20.42
N ASP A 74 -9.34 10.42 -20.09
CA ASP A 74 -9.59 9.18 -19.34
C ASP A 74 -9.17 7.91 -20.12
N LEU A 75 -9.00 8.03 -21.45
CA LEU A 75 -8.54 6.96 -22.33
C LEU A 75 -7.01 6.96 -22.51
N GLY A 76 -6.32 7.93 -21.90
CA GLY A 76 -4.87 8.09 -21.99
C GLY A 76 -4.39 8.78 -23.27
N VAL A 77 -5.28 9.41 -24.04
CA VAL A 77 -4.92 10.22 -25.21
C VAL A 77 -4.29 11.53 -24.74
N VAL A 78 -3.09 11.81 -25.23
CA VAL A 78 -2.31 13.00 -24.86
C VAL A 78 -2.58 14.10 -25.87
N THR A 79 -2.98 15.28 -25.39
CA THR A 79 -3.00 16.53 -26.15
C THR A 79 -1.88 17.45 -25.66
N VAL A 80 -0.99 17.86 -26.57
CA VAL A 80 0.11 18.79 -26.30
C VAL A 80 -0.17 20.12 -27.00
N SER A 81 -0.06 21.23 -26.27
CA SER A 81 -0.30 22.59 -26.80
C SER A 81 0.83 23.53 -26.38
N GLY A 82 1.38 24.28 -27.32
CA GLY A 82 2.49 25.22 -27.10
C GLY A 82 2.46 26.36 -28.11
N ALA A 83 3.27 27.40 -27.88
CA ALA A 83 3.28 28.61 -28.70
C ALA A 83 3.96 28.40 -30.06
N SER A 84 4.95 27.50 -30.12
CA SER A 84 5.68 27.16 -31.35
C SER A 84 5.70 25.66 -31.63
N ARG A 85 6.07 25.29 -32.86
CA ARG A 85 6.31 23.88 -33.23
C ARG A 85 7.46 23.27 -32.41
N ALA A 86 8.47 24.05 -32.05
CA ALA A 86 9.60 23.59 -31.26
C ALA A 86 9.14 23.22 -29.83
N ASP A 87 8.33 24.08 -29.20
CA ASP A 87 7.78 23.81 -27.87
C ASP A 87 6.88 22.57 -27.87
N VAL A 88 6.04 22.41 -28.88
CA VAL A 88 5.17 21.22 -29.01
C VAL A 88 6.00 19.95 -29.22
N ALA A 89 7.05 20.01 -30.04
CA ALA A 89 7.95 18.86 -30.25
C ALA A 89 8.69 18.47 -28.97
N TYR A 90 9.16 19.46 -28.20
CA TYR A 90 9.75 19.24 -26.88
C TYR A 90 8.74 18.56 -25.94
N GLY A 91 7.52 19.09 -25.86
CA GLY A 91 6.44 18.52 -25.05
C GLY A 91 6.10 17.08 -25.44
N LEU A 92 6.10 16.77 -26.73
CA LEU A 92 5.88 15.40 -27.22
C LEU A 92 6.99 14.44 -26.77
N GLY A 93 8.25 14.86 -26.89
CA GLY A 93 9.40 14.09 -26.40
C GLY A 93 9.32 13.85 -24.89
N PHE A 94 8.93 14.88 -24.14
CA PHE A 94 8.71 14.77 -22.69
C PHE A 94 7.65 13.73 -22.33
N VAL A 95 6.50 13.75 -23.02
CA VAL A 95 5.43 12.74 -22.81
C VAL A 95 5.90 11.34 -23.18
N HIS A 96 6.61 11.19 -24.30
CA HIS A 96 7.16 9.90 -24.70
C HIS A 96 8.14 9.35 -23.65
N ALA A 97 9.00 10.19 -23.10
CA ALA A 97 9.88 9.81 -21.99
C ALA A 97 9.06 9.39 -20.75
N GLN A 98 7.92 10.02 -20.46
CA GLN A 98 7.07 9.58 -19.34
C GLN A 98 6.43 8.20 -19.56
N ASP A 99 5.94 7.92 -20.76
CA ASP A 99 5.11 6.75 -21.03
C ASP A 99 5.91 5.52 -21.46
N ARG A 100 7.05 5.75 -22.11
CA ARG A 100 7.77 4.73 -22.88
C ARG A 100 9.27 4.76 -22.60
N LEU A 101 9.73 5.32 -21.46
CA LEU A 101 11.16 5.49 -21.15
C LEU A 101 11.98 4.20 -21.34
N TRP A 102 11.40 3.05 -21.02
CA TRP A 102 12.05 1.74 -21.11
C TRP A 102 11.88 1.06 -22.48
N GLN A 103 11.06 1.61 -23.37
CA GLN A 103 10.89 1.13 -24.75
C GLN A 103 11.66 1.97 -25.78
N MET A 104 11.91 3.25 -25.48
CA MET A 104 12.83 4.11 -26.24
C MET A 104 14.29 3.79 -25.88
#